data_AF-Q4QWZ6-F1
#
_entry.id   AF-Q4QWZ6-F1
#
_cell.length_a   1.000
_cell.length_b   1.000
_cell.length_c   1.000
_cell.angle_alpha   90.00
_cell.angle_beta   90.00
_cell.angle_gamma   90.00
#
_symmetry.space_group_name_H-M   'P 1'
#
loop_
_entity.id
_entity.type
_entity.pdbx_description
1 polymer ?
#
loop_
_entity_poly.entity_id
_entity_poly.type
_entity_poly.pdbx_seq_one_letter_code
_entity_poly.pdbx_strand_id
1 'polypeptide(L)'
;MAGATVTVEEVRKAQRATGPATVLAIGTATPANCVYQADYPDYYFRITKSEHLTDLKEKFKRMCDKSMIRKRYMHLTEEFLAENPSMCAYMAPSLDARQDVVVVEVPKLGKAAAQKAIKEWGQPKSRITHLVFCTTSGVDMPGADYQLTKALGLRPSVNRLMMYQQGCFAGGTVLRVAKDLAENNRGARVLVVCSEITAVTFRGPSESHLDSLVGQALFGDGAAAVVVGADPDDRVERPLFQLVSAAQTILPDSEGAIDGHLREVGLTFHLLKDVPGLISKNIGRALDDAFKPLGISDWNSIFWVAHPGGPAILDQVEAKVGLDKARMRATRHVLSEYGNMSSACVLFILDEMRKRSAEDGQATTGEGLDWGVLFGFGPGLTVETVVLHSVPITTGAATA
;
A
#
# COMPACT_ATOMS: atom_id res chain seq x y z
N MET A 1 8.97 49.28 27.67
CA MET A 1 8.01 48.59 26.78
C MET A 1 8.07 47.11 27.10
N ALA A 2 7.05 46.57 27.78
CA ALA A 2 6.97 45.12 28.02
C ALA A 2 6.76 44.45 26.65
N GLY A 3 7.71 43.62 26.21
CA GLY A 3 7.59 42.91 24.95
C GLY A 3 6.35 42.03 24.97
N ALA A 4 5.53 42.10 23.94
CA ALA A 4 4.36 41.23 23.80
C ALA A 4 4.82 39.77 23.90
N THR A 5 4.45 39.09 25.00
CA THR A 5 4.69 37.66 25.18
C THR A 5 3.79 36.89 24.24
N VAL A 6 4.38 36.29 23.20
CA VAL A 6 3.68 35.40 22.27
C VAL A 6 3.15 34.19 23.04
N THR A 7 1.85 33.92 22.91
CA THR A 7 1.18 32.81 23.58
C THR A 7 1.33 31.51 22.79
N VAL A 8 1.22 30.36 23.48
CA VAL A 8 1.22 29.04 22.81
C VAL A 8 0.07 28.93 21.81
N GLU A 9 -1.08 29.53 22.09
CA GLU A 9 -2.24 29.50 21.18
C GLU A 9 -1.97 30.24 19.87
N GLU A 10 -1.32 31.41 19.94
CA GLU A 10 -0.90 32.17 18.75
C GLU A 10 0.11 31.38 17.91
N VAL A 11 1.09 30.74 18.55
CA VAL A 11 2.04 29.85 17.86
C VAL A 11 1.32 28.70 17.18
N ARG A 12 0.41 28.00 17.88
CA ARG A 12 -0.35 26.88 17.31
C ARG A 12 -1.20 27.30 16.12
N LYS A 13 -1.90 28.44 16.20
CA LYS A 13 -2.70 28.97 15.09
C LYS A 13 -1.83 29.33 13.88
N ALA A 14 -0.69 29.99 14.10
CA ALA A 14 0.24 30.35 13.04
C ALA A 14 0.86 29.12 12.33
N GLN A 15 1.12 28.06 13.09
CA GLN A 15 1.76 26.83 12.60
C GLN A 15 0.80 25.86 11.92
N ARG A 16 -0.53 26.01 11.99
CA ARG A 16 -1.47 25.11 11.32
C ARG A 16 -1.76 25.53 9.88
N ALA A 17 -1.98 24.54 9.02
CA ALA A 17 -2.53 24.75 7.69
C ALA A 17 -4.01 25.17 7.78
N THR A 18 -4.54 25.72 6.69
CA THR A 18 -5.94 26.17 6.63
C THR A 18 -6.88 25.16 5.99
N GLY A 19 -6.47 24.55 4.88
CA GLY A 19 -7.23 23.56 4.13
C GLY A 19 -6.90 22.11 4.50
N PRO A 20 -7.62 21.16 3.91
CA PRO A 20 -7.36 19.74 4.11
C PRO A 20 -6.02 19.32 3.50
N ALA A 21 -5.43 18.25 4.02
CA ALA A 21 -4.35 17.56 3.35
C ALA A 21 -4.81 17.02 2.00
N THR A 22 -3.96 17.18 0.98
CA THR A 22 -4.21 16.71 -0.38
C THR A 22 -3.04 15.86 -0.87
N VAL A 23 -3.36 14.85 -1.66
CA VAL A 23 -2.39 14.08 -2.43
C VAL A 23 -1.99 14.92 -3.64
N LEU A 24 -0.73 15.35 -3.69
CA LEU A 24 -0.19 16.27 -4.71
C LEU A 24 0.51 15.55 -5.86
N ALA A 25 1.02 14.34 -5.60
CA ALA A 25 1.67 13.52 -6.61
C ALA A 25 1.74 12.06 -6.17
N ILE A 26 1.76 11.13 -7.13
CA ILE A 26 1.91 9.69 -6.88
C ILE A 26 2.96 9.10 -7.81
N GLY A 27 3.85 8.27 -7.29
CA GLY A 27 4.85 7.53 -8.06
C GLY A 27 4.91 6.07 -7.65
N THR A 28 5.02 5.17 -8.62
CA THR A 28 5.04 3.72 -8.41
C THR A 28 6.27 3.07 -9.05
N ALA A 29 6.81 2.03 -8.42
CA ALA A 29 7.95 1.28 -8.93
C ALA A 29 7.83 -0.21 -8.58
N THR A 30 8.33 -1.06 -9.47
CA THR A 30 8.43 -2.51 -9.29
C THR A 30 9.85 -2.97 -9.64
N PRO A 31 10.29 -4.13 -9.14
CA PRO A 31 11.47 -4.80 -9.67
C PRO A 31 11.32 -5.13 -11.17
N ALA A 32 12.43 -5.44 -11.83
CA ALA A 32 12.46 -5.74 -13.26
C ALA A 32 11.97 -7.15 -13.59
N ASN A 33 12.23 -8.13 -12.72
CA ASN A 33 11.86 -9.52 -12.95
C ASN A 33 10.34 -9.70 -12.82
N CYS A 34 9.70 -10.12 -13.92
CA CYS A 34 8.27 -10.31 -14.06
C CYS A 34 7.98 -11.80 -14.19
N VAL A 35 7.11 -12.32 -13.32
CA VAL A 35 6.71 -13.72 -13.33
C VAL A 35 5.22 -13.82 -13.57
N TYR A 36 4.84 -14.55 -14.63
CA TYR A 36 3.44 -14.76 -14.98
C TYR A 36 2.83 -15.82 -14.10
N GLN A 37 1.58 -15.59 -13.68
CA GLN A 37 0.88 -16.46 -12.74
C GLN A 37 0.63 -17.86 -13.31
N ALA A 38 0.45 -17.96 -14.64
CA ALA A 38 0.28 -19.23 -15.34
C ALA A 38 1.51 -20.15 -15.23
N ASP A 39 2.71 -19.56 -15.20
CA ASP A 39 3.99 -20.30 -15.13
C ASP A 39 4.49 -20.44 -13.68
N TYR A 40 3.90 -19.69 -12.75
CA TYR A 40 4.37 -19.61 -11.36
C TYR A 40 4.37 -20.96 -10.62
N PRO A 41 3.37 -21.85 -10.75
CA PRO A 41 3.41 -23.17 -10.11
C PRO A 41 4.60 -24.01 -10.55
N ASP A 42 4.96 -23.98 -11.83
CA ASP A 42 6.11 -24.73 -12.35
C ASP A 42 7.42 -24.12 -11.87
N TYR A 43 7.57 -22.80 -11.98
CA TYR A 43 8.71 -22.07 -11.43
C TYR A 43 8.91 -22.35 -9.93
N TYR A 44 7.87 -22.15 -9.12
CA TYR A 44 7.94 -22.23 -7.67
C TYR A 44 8.27 -23.65 -7.19
N PHE A 45 7.63 -24.69 -7.75
CA PHE A 45 7.91 -26.06 -7.35
C PHE A 45 9.27 -26.56 -7.85
N ARG A 46 9.78 -26.06 -8.98
CA ARG A 46 11.13 -26.35 -9.46
C ARG A 46 12.20 -25.72 -8.57
N ILE A 47 12.14 -24.41 -8.34
CA ILE A 47 13.19 -23.70 -7.57
C ILE A 47 13.22 -24.11 -6.10
N THR A 48 12.09 -24.55 -5.55
CA THR A 48 12.00 -25.11 -4.19
C THR A 48 12.26 -26.62 -4.12
N LYS A 49 12.69 -27.25 -5.23
CA LYS A 49 12.98 -28.69 -5.33
C LYS A 49 11.83 -29.59 -4.85
N SER A 50 10.60 -29.14 -5.11
CA SER A 50 9.36 -29.70 -4.58
C SER A 50 8.50 -30.40 -5.63
N GLU A 51 9.03 -30.64 -6.84
CA GLU A 51 8.27 -31.27 -7.95
C GLU A 51 7.74 -32.67 -7.64
N HIS A 52 8.34 -33.35 -6.66
CA HIS A 52 7.88 -34.64 -6.15
C HIS A 52 6.54 -34.54 -5.38
N LEU A 53 6.13 -33.35 -4.94
CA LEU A 53 4.87 -33.08 -4.24
C LEU A 53 3.74 -32.78 -5.24
N THR A 54 3.38 -33.76 -6.07
CA THR A 54 2.44 -33.59 -7.20
C THR A 54 1.08 -33.06 -6.78
N ASP A 55 0.48 -33.62 -5.73
CA ASP A 55 -0.85 -33.22 -5.25
C ASP A 55 -0.85 -31.79 -4.70
N LEU A 56 0.25 -31.40 -4.05
CA LEU A 56 0.42 -30.04 -3.53
C LEU A 56 0.63 -29.05 -4.68
N LYS A 57 1.36 -29.43 -5.73
CA LYS A 57 1.53 -28.63 -6.95
C LYS A 57 0.20 -28.39 -7.65
N GLU A 58 -0.64 -29.41 -7.78
CA GLU A 58 -1.98 -29.26 -8.34
C GLU A 58 -2.88 -28.36 -7.49
N LYS A 59 -2.84 -28.49 -6.16
CA LYS A 59 -3.54 -27.58 -5.24
C LYS A 59 -3.08 -26.14 -5.45
N PHE A 60 -1.77 -25.92 -5.51
CA PHE A 60 -1.18 -24.60 -5.72
C PHE A 60 -1.52 -24.00 -7.09
N LYS A 61 -1.53 -24.82 -8.15
CA LYS A 61 -1.99 -24.41 -9.47
C LYS A 61 -3.43 -23.90 -9.44
N ARG A 62 -4.35 -24.62 -8.79
CA ARG A 62 -5.74 -24.16 -8.60
C ARG A 62 -5.84 -22.85 -7.80
N MET A 63 -4.95 -22.64 -6.82
CA MET A 63 -4.88 -21.36 -6.09
C MET A 63 -4.44 -20.22 -7.01
N CYS A 64 -3.42 -20.46 -7.84
CA CYS A 64 -2.93 -19.50 -8.84
C CYS A 64 -4.02 -19.18 -9.89
N ASP A 65 -4.69 -20.18 -10.45
CA ASP A 65 -5.75 -19.99 -11.45
C ASP A 65 -6.92 -19.15 -10.90
N LYS A 66 -7.25 -19.32 -9.60
CA LYS A 66 -8.33 -18.59 -8.93
C LYS A 66 -7.88 -17.27 -8.29
N SER A 67 -6.58 -16.93 -8.36
CA SER A 67 -6.04 -15.74 -7.69
C SER A 67 -6.46 -14.42 -8.35
N MET A 68 -6.95 -14.47 -9.61
CA MET A 68 -7.21 -13.30 -10.45
C MET A 68 -5.95 -12.45 -10.72
N ILE A 69 -4.77 -13.01 -10.48
CA ILE A 69 -3.48 -12.40 -10.78
C ILE A 69 -3.02 -12.91 -12.14
N ARG A 70 -2.61 -12.00 -13.02
CA ARG A 70 -2.02 -12.33 -14.32
C ARG A 70 -0.50 -12.44 -14.23
N LYS A 71 0.13 -11.50 -13.54
CA LYS A 71 1.58 -11.42 -13.36
C LYS A 71 1.94 -10.71 -12.07
N ARG A 72 3.17 -10.89 -11.61
CA ARG A 72 3.76 -10.22 -10.46
C ARG A 72 5.20 -9.83 -10.77
N TYR A 73 5.71 -8.85 -10.03
CA TYR A 73 7.12 -8.50 -10.07
C TYR A 73 7.78 -8.99 -8.79
N MET A 74 9.00 -9.51 -8.90
CA MET A 74 9.72 -10.09 -7.77
C MET A 74 11.19 -9.67 -7.85
N HIS A 75 11.77 -9.24 -6.74
CA HIS A 75 13.21 -9.00 -6.64
C HIS A 75 13.96 -10.33 -6.72
N LEU A 76 13.43 -11.37 -6.06
CA LEU A 76 14.00 -12.72 -6.11
C LEU A 76 13.98 -13.27 -7.54
N THR A 77 15.13 -13.75 -7.99
CA THR A 77 15.33 -14.43 -9.28
C THR A 77 15.66 -15.91 -9.06
N GLU A 78 15.55 -16.72 -10.11
CA GLU A 78 15.94 -18.13 -10.07
C GLU A 78 17.43 -18.29 -9.70
N GLU A 79 18.30 -17.44 -10.25
CA GLU A 79 19.74 -17.39 -9.95
C GLU A 79 20.00 -17.11 -8.47
N PHE A 80 19.39 -16.05 -7.92
CA PHE A 80 19.57 -15.70 -6.52
C PHE A 80 19.09 -16.81 -5.58
N LEU A 81 17.94 -17.42 -5.88
CA LEU A 81 17.37 -18.50 -5.08
C LEU A 81 18.21 -19.78 -5.15
N ALA A 82 18.83 -20.07 -6.30
CA ALA A 82 19.74 -21.21 -6.44
C ALA A 82 20.99 -21.05 -5.55
N GLU A 83 21.49 -19.82 -5.39
CA GLU A 83 22.62 -19.50 -4.51
C GLU A 83 22.23 -19.45 -3.02
N ASN A 84 20.93 -19.27 -2.72
CA ASN A 84 20.40 -19.14 -1.36
C ASN A 84 19.39 -20.25 -1.02
N PRO A 85 19.81 -21.54 -1.01
CA PRO A 85 18.89 -22.67 -0.87
C PRO A 85 18.14 -22.72 0.47
N SER A 86 18.64 -22.06 1.51
CA SER A 86 17.92 -21.93 2.80
C SER A 86 16.63 -21.12 2.67
N MET A 87 16.56 -20.17 1.74
CA MET A 87 15.33 -19.41 1.47
C MET A 87 14.29 -20.23 0.69
N CYS A 88 14.74 -21.22 -0.08
CA CYS A 88 13.89 -22.16 -0.82
C CYS A 88 13.36 -23.30 0.07
N ALA A 89 14.02 -23.59 1.18
CA ALA A 89 13.52 -24.55 2.16
C ALA A 89 12.29 -24.00 2.90
N TYR A 90 11.45 -24.89 3.42
CA TYR A 90 10.22 -24.49 4.10
C TYR A 90 10.50 -23.73 5.42
N MET A 91 11.36 -24.27 6.30
CA MET A 91 11.63 -23.74 7.64
C MET A 91 13.13 -23.76 8.00
N ALA A 92 14.03 -23.63 7.01
CA ALA A 92 15.46 -23.51 7.31
C ALA A 92 15.79 -22.08 7.80
N PRO A 93 16.75 -21.93 8.74
CA PRO A 93 17.25 -20.62 9.12
C PRO A 93 17.74 -19.85 7.90
N SER A 94 17.13 -18.68 7.67
CA SER A 94 17.35 -17.88 6.47
C SER A 94 17.13 -16.38 6.71
N LEU A 95 16.85 -15.96 7.95
CA LEU A 95 16.57 -14.56 8.27
C LEU A 95 17.70 -13.62 7.86
N ASP A 96 18.96 -13.99 8.12
CA ASP A 96 20.13 -13.14 7.79
C ASP A 96 20.23 -12.89 6.28
N ALA A 97 20.16 -13.95 5.46
CA ALA A 97 20.19 -13.83 4.00
C ALA A 97 19.01 -12.99 3.46
N ARG A 98 17.83 -13.14 4.07
CA ARG A 98 16.65 -12.33 3.72
C ARG A 98 16.84 -10.86 4.08
N GLN A 99 17.41 -10.59 5.26
CA GLN A 99 17.72 -9.27 5.77
C GLN A 99 18.74 -8.56 4.87
N ASP A 100 19.84 -9.23 4.51
CA ASP A 100 20.89 -8.69 3.63
C ASP A 100 20.34 -8.19 2.30
N VAL A 101 19.31 -8.86 1.76
CA VAL A 101 18.58 -8.39 0.57
C VAL A 101 17.73 -7.17 0.88
N VAL A 102 16.79 -7.28 1.83
CA VAL A 102 15.74 -6.27 2.00
C VAL A 102 16.27 -4.95 2.57
N VAL A 103 17.31 -4.96 3.41
CA VAL A 103 17.90 -3.72 3.95
C VAL A 103 18.49 -2.83 2.85
N VAL A 104 18.92 -3.44 1.75
CA VAL A 104 19.44 -2.73 0.57
C VAL A 104 18.32 -2.40 -0.42
N GLU A 105 17.44 -3.34 -0.71
CA GLU A 105 16.54 -3.25 -1.86
C GLU A 105 15.25 -2.50 -1.55
N VAL A 106 14.75 -2.55 -0.31
CA VAL A 106 13.58 -1.77 0.12
C VAL A 106 13.79 -0.26 -0.05
N PRO A 107 14.86 0.36 0.47
CA PRO A 107 15.08 1.79 0.23
C PRO A 107 15.39 2.12 -1.24
N LYS A 108 15.99 1.21 -2.01
CA LYS A 108 16.21 1.41 -3.47
C LYS A 108 14.90 1.45 -4.25
N LEU A 109 14.00 0.49 -4.01
CA LEU A 109 12.70 0.44 -4.67
C LEU A 109 11.83 1.62 -4.24
N GLY A 110 11.82 1.94 -2.94
CA GLY A 110 11.19 3.14 -2.40
C GLY A 110 11.73 4.44 -3.02
N LYS A 111 13.04 4.53 -3.26
CA LYS A 111 13.67 5.65 -3.98
C LYS A 111 13.14 5.79 -5.39
N ALA A 112 13.02 4.70 -6.15
CA ALA A 112 12.52 4.74 -7.52
C ALA A 112 11.08 5.27 -7.58
N ALA A 113 10.21 4.84 -6.66
CA ALA A 113 8.85 5.36 -6.53
C ALA A 113 8.84 6.84 -6.10
N ALA A 114 9.62 7.20 -5.08
CA ALA A 114 9.72 8.57 -4.59
C ALA A 114 10.25 9.55 -5.64
N GLN A 115 11.22 9.15 -6.47
CA GLN A 115 11.72 9.98 -7.55
C GLN A 115 10.64 10.29 -8.60
N LYS A 116 9.77 9.33 -8.92
CA LYS A 116 8.63 9.56 -9.82
C LYS A 116 7.61 10.51 -9.19
N ALA A 117 7.26 10.31 -7.92
CA ALA A 117 6.34 11.21 -7.21
C ALA A 117 6.89 12.64 -7.10
N ILE A 118 8.17 12.80 -6.76
CA ILE A 118 8.82 14.12 -6.68
C ILE A 118 8.91 14.79 -8.05
N LYS A 119 9.20 14.01 -9.10
CA LYS A 119 9.24 14.52 -10.48
C LYS A 119 7.88 15.06 -10.90
N GLU A 120 6.81 14.32 -10.63
CA GLU A 120 5.44 14.74 -10.91
C GLU A 120 5.03 15.95 -10.08
N TRP A 121 5.38 15.98 -8.79
CA TRP A 121 5.11 17.12 -7.92
C TRP A 121 5.80 18.40 -8.40
N GLY A 122 6.93 18.29 -9.12
CA GLY A 122 7.57 19.40 -9.82
C GLY A 122 8.29 20.41 -8.92
N GLN A 123 8.28 20.21 -7.59
CA GLN A 123 8.94 21.10 -6.63
C GLN A 123 10.31 20.56 -6.20
N PRO A 124 11.22 21.43 -5.73
CA PRO A 124 12.51 20.97 -5.25
C PRO A 124 12.34 20.08 -4.01
N LYS A 125 13.05 18.95 -3.97
CA LYS A 125 13.08 18.02 -2.82
C LYS A 125 13.45 18.69 -1.49
N SER A 126 14.11 19.85 -1.53
CA SER A 126 14.38 20.68 -0.36
C SER A 126 13.12 21.29 0.26
N ARG A 127 11.94 21.20 -0.35
CA ARG A 127 10.67 21.60 0.25
C ARG A 127 9.99 20.47 1.04
N ILE A 128 10.44 19.23 0.89
CA ILE A 128 9.96 18.11 1.71
C ILE A 128 10.35 18.38 3.17
N THR A 129 9.39 18.29 4.08
CA THR A 129 9.56 18.55 5.52
C THR A 129 9.47 17.28 6.35
N HIS A 130 8.74 16.28 5.87
CA HIS A 130 8.55 15.01 6.55
C HIS A 130 8.75 13.84 5.58
N LEU A 131 9.22 12.71 6.13
CA LEU A 131 9.26 11.41 5.47
C LEU A 131 8.54 10.40 6.34
N VAL A 132 7.47 9.80 5.83
CA VAL A 132 6.79 8.65 6.44
C VAL A 132 7.12 7.43 5.58
N PHE A 133 7.83 6.47 6.14
CA PHE A 133 8.22 5.25 5.43
C PHE A 133 7.57 4.03 6.09
N CYS A 134 6.91 3.18 5.30
CA CYS A 134 6.36 1.92 5.74
C CYS A 134 6.93 0.75 4.93
N THR A 135 7.23 -0.35 5.65
CA THR A 135 7.54 -1.63 5.03
C THR A 135 7.27 -2.76 6.02
N THR A 136 6.79 -3.88 5.49
CA THR A 136 6.74 -5.18 6.18
C THR A 136 7.98 -6.02 5.85
N SER A 137 8.88 -5.47 5.03
CA SER A 137 10.04 -6.14 4.44
C SER A 137 11.31 -5.79 5.21
N GLY A 138 11.57 -6.57 6.26
CA GLY A 138 12.75 -6.46 7.11
C GLY A 138 12.70 -5.32 8.14
N VAL A 139 13.75 -5.22 8.95
CA VAL A 139 13.97 -4.20 9.97
C VAL A 139 15.46 -3.87 10.06
N ASP A 140 15.84 -2.60 10.26
CA ASP A 140 17.25 -2.23 10.42
C ASP A 140 17.43 -0.91 11.20
N MET A 141 18.64 -0.66 11.69
CA MET A 141 19.02 0.56 12.41
C MET A 141 20.42 1.04 11.97
N PRO A 142 20.54 2.16 11.24
CA PRO A 142 19.48 3.09 10.83
C PRO A 142 18.51 2.52 9.78
N GLY A 143 17.21 2.79 9.95
CA GLY A 143 16.15 2.22 9.12
C GLY A 143 16.08 2.72 7.67
N ALA A 144 15.16 2.14 6.90
CA ALA A 144 14.96 2.42 5.48
C ALA A 144 14.62 3.89 5.20
N ASP A 145 13.97 4.58 6.14
CA ASP A 145 13.71 6.01 6.10
C ASP A 145 14.99 6.86 6.15
N TYR A 146 15.98 6.46 6.95
CA TYR A 146 17.31 7.07 6.99
C TYR A 146 18.03 6.85 5.65
N GLN A 147 18.06 5.60 5.18
CA GLN A 147 18.72 5.23 3.92
C GLN A 147 18.12 6.00 2.75
N LEU A 148 16.79 6.08 2.68
CA LEU A 148 16.08 6.85 1.66
C LEU A 148 16.38 8.36 1.75
N THR A 149 16.39 8.92 2.95
CA THR A 149 16.74 10.34 3.19
C THR A 149 18.11 10.68 2.60
N LYS A 150 19.11 9.83 2.86
CA LYS A 150 20.46 9.96 2.30
C LYS A 150 20.45 9.77 0.78
N ALA A 151 19.80 8.73 0.28
CA ALA A 151 19.82 8.34 -1.12
C ALA A 151 19.08 9.32 -2.05
N LEU A 152 18.05 10.01 -1.54
CA LEU A 152 17.37 11.12 -2.23
C LEU A 152 18.09 12.45 -2.02
N GLY A 153 18.95 12.59 -1.01
CA GLY A 153 19.54 13.85 -0.60
C GLY A 153 18.50 14.84 -0.11
N LEU A 154 17.60 14.38 0.77
CA LEU A 154 16.67 15.26 1.49
C LEU A 154 17.43 16.10 2.52
N ARG A 155 16.78 17.14 3.05
CA ARG A 155 17.38 17.94 4.13
C ARG A 155 17.67 17.06 5.35
N PRO A 156 18.83 17.22 6.03
CA PRO A 156 19.12 16.48 7.26
C PRO A 156 18.10 16.73 8.39
N SER A 157 17.40 17.87 8.35
CA SER A 157 16.34 18.25 9.28
C SER A 157 14.96 17.71 8.91
N VAL A 158 14.85 16.81 7.94
CA VAL A 158 13.55 16.17 7.61
C VAL A 158 13.07 15.37 8.81
N ASN A 159 11.83 15.57 9.22
CA ASN A 159 11.22 14.79 10.28
C ASN A 159 10.85 13.41 9.72
N ARG A 160 11.47 12.35 10.24
CA ARG A 160 11.25 10.98 9.74
C ARG A 160 10.37 10.18 10.68
N LEU A 161 9.52 9.35 10.11
CA LEU A 161 8.76 8.33 10.80
C LEU A 161 8.88 7.00 10.05
N MET A 162 9.48 6.01 10.70
CA MET A 162 9.63 4.65 10.17
C MET A 162 8.59 3.73 10.81
N MET A 163 7.80 3.04 9.98
CA MET A 163 6.79 2.09 10.41
C MET A 163 7.09 0.71 9.83
N TYR A 164 7.79 -0.11 10.62
CA TYR A 164 8.07 -1.50 10.28
C TYR A 164 6.93 -2.43 10.69
N GLN A 165 6.76 -3.53 9.96
CA GLN A 165 5.95 -4.70 10.35
C GLN A 165 4.49 -4.38 10.71
N GLN A 166 3.88 -3.41 10.02
CA GLN A 166 2.46 -3.06 10.20
C GLN A 166 1.53 -4.00 9.42
N GLY A 167 1.96 -4.45 8.24
CA GLY A 167 1.17 -5.28 7.34
C GLY A 167 0.29 -4.48 6.36
N CYS A 168 -0.64 -5.18 5.73
CA CYS A 168 -1.33 -4.72 4.53
C CYS A 168 -2.25 -3.48 4.72
N PHE A 169 -2.73 -3.20 5.94
CA PHE A 169 -3.54 -2.01 6.20
C PHE A 169 -2.74 -0.71 6.19
N ALA A 170 -1.40 -0.80 6.24
CA ALA A 170 -0.53 0.34 6.45
C ALA A 170 -0.56 1.38 5.33
N GLY A 171 -1.08 1.03 4.14
CA GLY A 171 -1.36 2.01 3.09
C GLY A 171 -2.39 3.07 3.52
N GLY A 172 -3.40 2.71 4.32
CA GLY A 172 -4.30 3.67 4.96
C GLY A 172 -3.62 4.42 6.11
N THR A 173 -2.84 3.70 6.93
CA THR A 173 -2.10 4.27 8.07
C THR A 173 -1.15 5.40 7.66
N VAL A 174 -0.36 5.20 6.59
CA VAL A 174 0.58 6.23 6.13
C VAL A 174 -0.14 7.50 5.67
N LEU A 175 -1.32 7.37 5.05
CA LEU A 175 -2.14 8.52 4.64
C LEU A 175 -2.77 9.22 5.83
N ARG A 176 -3.26 8.47 6.82
CA ARG A 176 -3.78 9.02 8.09
C ARG A 176 -2.72 9.83 8.83
N VAL A 177 -1.51 9.29 8.96
CA VAL A 177 -0.39 10.01 9.58
C VAL A 177 0.01 11.23 8.74
N ALA A 178 0.12 11.08 7.42
CA ALA A 178 0.49 12.19 6.55
C ALA A 178 -0.53 13.33 6.55
N LYS A 179 -1.83 13.00 6.69
CA LYS A 179 -2.91 13.97 6.85
C LYS A 179 -2.65 14.87 8.07
N ASP A 180 -2.49 14.27 9.25
CA ASP A 180 -2.28 15.03 10.49
C ASP A 180 -0.97 15.83 10.46
N LEU A 181 0.11 15.26 9.89
CA LEU A 181 1.37 15.96 9.73
C LEU A 181 1.26 17.17 8.79
N ALA A 182 0.55 17.04 7.67
CA ALA A 182 0.36 18.11 6.70
C ALA A 182 -0.57 19.21 7.22
N GLU A 183 -1.68 18.85 7.88
CA GLU A 183 -2.66 19.82 8.39
C GLU A 183 -2.17 20.55 9.64
N ASN A 184 -1.41 19.88 10.51
CA ASN A 184 -0.92 20.48 11.74
C ASN A 184 0.36 21.32 11.54
N ASN A 185 0.95 21.35 10.34
CA ASN A 185 2.17 22.08 10.03
C ASN A 185 2.06 22.87 8.70
N ARG A 186 1.91 24.19 8.78
CA ARG A 186 1.78 25.12 7.66
C ARG A 186 2.97 24.97 6.71
N GLY A 187 2.66 24.76 5.43
CA GLY A 187 3.67 24.59 4.38
C GLY A 187 4.38 23.23 4.40
N ALA A 188 3.96 22.28 5.25
CA ALA A 188 4.52 20.95 5.25
C ALA A 188 4.21 20.21 3.95
N ARG A 189 5.21 19.44 3.50
CA ARG A 189 5.13 18.52 2.37
C ARG A 189 5.70 17.20 2.84
N VAL A 190 4.82 16.23 2.99
CA VAL A 190 5.10 14.91 3.54
C VAL A 190 5.35 13.97 2.37
N LEU A 191 6.57 13.42 2.28
CA LEU A 191 6.84 12.30 1.39
C LEU A 191 6.44 11.02 2.12
N VAL A 192 5.45 10.32 1.59
CA VAL A 192 5.03 9.00 2.05
C VAL A 192 5.64 7.95 1.13
N VAL A 193 6.17 6.86 1.68
CA VAL A 193 6.69 5.72 0.91
C VAL A 193 6.25 4.41 1.56
N CYS A 194 5.57 3.56 0.79
CA CYS A 194 5.39 2.14 1.10
C CYS A 194 6.26 1.34 0.14
N SER A 195 7.11 0.44 0.63
CA SER A 195 8.01 -0.35 -0.22
C SER A 195 8.10 -1.79 0.28
N GLU A 196 7.68 -2.74 -0.54
CA GLU A 196 7.48 -4.13 -0.14
C GLU A 196 8.20 -5.10 -1.09
N ILE A 197 8.91 -6.06 -0.50
CA ILE A 197 9.73 -7.08 -1.17
C ILE A 197 9.49 -8.44 -0.51
N THR A 198 9.09 -9.43 -1.30
CA THR A 198 8.72 -10.77 -0.86
C THR A 198 9.88 -11.64 -0.37
N ALA A 199 11.12 -11.15 -0.44
CA ALA A 199 12.30 -11.87 0.03
C ALA A 199 12.17 -12.34 1.49
N VAL A 200 11.51 -11.58 2.37
CA VAL A 200 11.26 -11.99 3.77
C VAL A 200 10.22 -13.09 3.93
N THR A 201 9.37 -13.33 2.92
CA THR A 201 8.17 -14.19 3.03
C THR A 201 8.21 -15.42 2.11
N PHE A 202 9.05 -15.41 1.08
CA PHE A 202 9.24 -16.54 0.16
C PHE A 202 9.77 -17.78 0.90
N ARG A 203 9.18 -18.96 0.70
CA ARG A 203 9.67 -20.21 1.31
C ARG A 203 9.21 -21.41 0.50
N GLY A 204 9.77 -22.59 0.77
CA GLY A 204 9.31 -23.85 0.17
C GLY A 204 7.87 -24.21 0.55
N PRO A 205 7.16 -24.99 -0.28
CA PRO A 205 5.81 -25.45 0.01
C PRO A 205 5.80 -26.53 1.11
N SER A 206 4.69 -26.63 1.86
CA SER A 206 4.45 -27.71 2.81
C SER A 206 2.97 -28.09 2.84
N GLU A 207 2.67 -29.39 2.92
CA GLU A 207 1.29 -29.89 3.05
C GLU A 207 0.64 -29.49 4.38
N SER A 208 1.44 -29.20 5.40
CA SER A 208 0.96 -28.81 6.74
C SER A 208 0.66 -27.31 6.86
N HIS A 209 0.91 -26.49 5.83
CA HIS A 209 0.83 -25.02 5.91
C HIS A 209 0.25 -24.40 4.63
N LEU A 210 -1.02 -24.69 4.36
CA LEU A 210 -1.72 -24.31 3.13
C LEU A 210 -1.97 -22.80 2.99
N ASP A 211 -2.11 -22.08 4.10
CA ASP A 211 -2.18 -20.63 4.22
C ASP A 211 -0.89 -19.93 3.74
N SER A 212 0.29 -20.52 3.98
CA SER A 212 1.52 -20.02 3.36
C SER A 212 1.47 -20.13 1.84
N LEU A 213 0.90 -21.21 1.28
CA LEU A 213 0.72 -21.33 -0.17
C LEU A 213 -0.21 -20.26 -0.75
N VAL A 214 -1.26 -19.88 -0.03
CA VAL A 214 -2.11 -18.75 -0.43
C VAL A 214 -1.26 -17.47 -0.51
N GLY A 215 -0.41 -17.21 0.49
CA GLY A 215 0.55 -16.10 0.46
C GLY A 215 1.50 -16.17 -0.75
N GLN A 216 2.10 -17.33 -1.05
CA GLN A 216 3.00 -17.51 -2.19
C GLN A 216 2.33 -17.29 -3.55
N ALA A 217 1.02 -17.56 -3.65
CA ALA A 217 0.25 -17.30 -4.86
C ALA A 217 -0.10 -15.80 -5.01
N LEU A 218 -0.17 -15.04 -3.92
CA LEU A 218 -0.69 -13.68 -3.93
C LEU A 218 0.39 -12.60 -3.91
N PHE A 219 1.41 -12.74 -3.06
CA PHE A 219 2.32 -11.63 -2.78
C PHE A 219 3.23 -11.30 -3.96
N GLY A 220 3.43 -10.00 -4.20
CA GLY A 220 4.35 -9.46 -5.19
C GLY A 220 5.10 -8.25 -4.64
N ASP A 221 6.11 -7.80 -5.37
CA ASP A 221 7.00 -6.72 -4.94
C ASP A 221 6.60 -5.40 -5.60
N GLY A 222 6.65 -4.32 -4.82
CA GLY A 222 6.33 -2.99 -5.33
C GLY A 222 6.52 -1.91 -4.28
N ALA A 223 6.78 -0.70 -4.76
CA ALA A 223 6.80 0.50 -3.95
C ALA A 223 5.94 1.59 -4.56
N ALA A 224 5.26 2.33 -3.68
CA ALA A 224 4.53 3.53 -4.03
C ALA A 224 4.97 4.67 -3.12
N ALA A 225 5.04 5.86 -3.69
CA ALA A 225 5.33 7.09 -2.98
C ALA A 225 4.28 8.15 -3.30
N VAL A 226 3.93 8.94 -2.30
CA VAL A 226 2.93 9.99 -2.39
C VAL A 226 3.48 11.26 -1.77
N VAL A 227 3.27 12.41 -2.42
CA VAL A 227 3.51 13.71 -1.79
C VAL A 227 2.18 14.21 -1.24
N VAL A 228 2.12 14.46 0.06
CA VAL A 228 0.93 14.99 0.75
C VAL A 228 1.22 16.39 1.26
N GLY A 229 0.28 17.31 1.06
CA GLY A 229 0.37 18.68 1.57
C GLY A 229 -1.00 19.34 1.69
N ALA A 230 -1.14 20.23 2.66
CA ALA A 230 -2.27 21.15 2.75
C ALA A 230 -1.91 22.50 2.10
N ASP A 231 -2.93 23.28 1.78
CA ASP A 231 -2.82 24.60 1.13
C ASP A 231 -1.93 24.53 -0.13
N PRO A 232 -2.38 23.84 -1.21
CA PRO A 232 -1.61 23.75 -2.44
C PRO A 232 -1.40 25.14 -3.06
N ASP A 233 -0.22 25.37 -3.63
CA ASP A 233 0.03 26.54 -4.47
C ASP A 233 -0.49 26.26 -5.89
N ASP A 234 -1.69 26.77 -6.20
CA ASP A 234 -2.38 26.55 -7.49
C ASP A 234 -1.57 26.97 -8.72
N ARG A 235 -0.45 27.69 -8.56
CA ARG A 235 0.45 28.00 -9.69
C ARG A 235 1.32 26.82 -10.09
N VAL A 236 1.70 25.97 -9.15
CA VAL A 236 2.75 24.96 -9.33
C VAL A 236 2.40 23.57 -8.80
N GLU A 237 1.35 23.45 -8.00
CA GLU A 237 0.84 22.20 -7.45
C GLU A 237 -0.54 21.88 -8.02
N ARG A 238 -0.83 20.60 -8.17
CA ARG A 238 -2.10 20.09 -8.72
C ARG A 238 -2.61 18.99 -7.78
N PRO A 239 -3.57 19.29 -6.88
CA PRO A 239 -4.10 18.27 -6.00
C PRO A 239 -4.83 17.18 -6.82
N LEU A 240 -4.64 15.92 -6.44
CA LEU A 240 -5.24 14.74 -7.05
C LEU A 240 -6.44 14.26 -6.23
N PHE A 241 -6.30 14.23 -4.91
CA PHE A 241 -7.34 13.83 -3.96
C PHE A 241 -7.19 14.61 -2.66
N GLN A 242 -8.27 14.89 -1.96
CA GLN A 242 -8.26 15.42 -0.60
C GLN A 242 -8.46 14.28 0.41
N LEU A 243 -7.71 14.31 1.51
CA LEU A 243 -7.85 13.38 2.64
C LEU A 243 -8.83 13.99 3.63
N VAL A 244 -10.11 13.59 3.59
CA VAL A 244 -11.17 14.26 4.35
C VAL A 244 -11.20 13.78 5.79
N SER A 245 -11.30 12.47 6.00
CA SER A 245 -11.24 11.84 7.32
C SER A 245 -10.49 10.52 7.24
N ALA A 246 -9.96 10.07 8.38
CA ALA A 246 -9.28 8.79 8.48
C ALA A 246 -9.61 8.15 9.83
N ALA A 247 -9.98 6.87 9.81
CA ALA A 247 -10.38 6.10 10.98
C ALA A 247 -9.77 4.70 10.92
N GLN A 248 -9.56 4.11 12.09
CA GLN A 248 -9.07 2.74 12.23
C GLN A 248 -9.98 1.98 13.18
N THR A 249 -10.26 0.72 12.88
CA THR A 249 -10.99 -0.18 13.77
C THR A 249 -10.37 -1.58 13.78
N ILE A 250 -10.51 -2.28 14.90
CA ILE A 250 -10.21 -3.70 15.03
C ILE A 250 -11.54 -4.43 14.97
N LEU A 251 -11.66 -5.42 14.09
CA LEU A 251 -12.91 -6.14 13.93
C LEU A 251 -13.17 -7.03 15.15
N PRO A 252 -14.42 -7.09 15.65
CA PRO A 252 -14.77 -7.99 16.73
C PRO A 252 -14.58 -9.45 16.31
N ASP A 253 -14.26 -10.31 17.27
CA ASP A 253 -14.12 -11.76 17.11
C ASP A 253 -13.13 -12.16 16.00
N SER A 254 -12.02 -11.41 15.86
CA SER A 254 -11.05 -11.58 14.77
C SER A 254 -9.62 -11.92 15.23
N GLU A 255 -9.46 -12.28 16.51
CA GLU A 255 -8.16 -12.68 17.06
C GLU A 255 -7.56 -13.87 16.29
N GLY A 256 -6.28 -13.77 15.94
CA GLY A 256 -5.59 -14.78 15.16
C GLY A 256 -6.05 -14.90 13.71
N ALA A 257 -6.94 -14.03 13.21
CA ALA A 257 -7.41 -14.08 11.83
C ALA A 257 -6.26 -13.92 10.82
N ILE A 258 -5.31 -13.05 11.14
CA ILE A 258 -4.08 -12.86 10.39
C ILE A 258 -2.96 -12.62 11.41
N ASP A 259 -2.08 -13.60 11.55
CA ASP A 259 -0.87 -13.49 12.37
C ASP A 259 0.38 -13.47 11.49
N GLY A 260 1.32 -12.61 11.84
CA GLY A 260 2.65 -12.55 11.26
C GLY A 260 3.71 -12.75 12.33
N HIS A 261 4.65 -13.66 12.11
CA HIS A 261 5.75 -13.91 13.05
C HIS A 261 7.09 -13.82 12.33
N LEU A 262 7.93 -12.87 12.75
CA LEU A 262 9.32 -12.84 12.34
C LEU A 262 10.11 -13.85 13.17
N ARG A 263 10.74 -14.80 12.49
CA ARG A 263 11.51 -15.90 13.09
C ARG A 263 12.84 -16.04 12.37
N GLU A 264 13.72 -16.91 12.87
CA GLU A 264 14.99 -17.28 12.23
C GLU A 264 14.81 -17.79 10.78
N VAL A 265 13.62 -18.27 10.44
CA VAL A 265 13.24 -18.76 9.10
C VAL A 265 12.67 -17.68 8.17
N GLY A 266 12.64 -16.42 8.61
CA GLY A 266 11.95 -15.31 7.95
C GLY A 266 10.57 -15.02 8.52
N LEU A 267 9.75 -14.26 7.78
CA LEU A 267 8.43 -13.81 8.20
C LEU A 267 7.35 -14.82 7.81
N THR A 268 6.87 -15.61 8.76
CA THR A 268 5.78 -16.58 8.55
C THR A 268 4.42 -15.94 8.78
N PHE A 269 3.43 -16.30 7.95
CA PHE A 269 2.05 -15.85 8.13
C PHE A 269 1.11 -17.02 8.41
N HIS A 270 0.10 -16.73 9.23
CA HIS A 270 -1.05 -17.59 9.45
C HIS A 270 -2.33 -16.85 9.10
N LEU A 271 -3.17 -17.51 8.30
CA LEU A 271 -4.42 -16.93 7.80
C LEU A 271 -5.58 -17.86 8.14
N LEU A 272 -6.55 -17.37 8.91
CA LEU A 272 -7.84 -18.03 9.00
C LEU A 272 -8.55 -17.95 7.64
N LYS A 273 -9.18 -19.05 7.24
CA LYS A 273 -9.91 -19.13 5.95
C LYS A 273 -11.03 -18.09 5.85
N ASP A 274 -11.59 -17.67 6.98
CA ASP A 274 -12.75 -16.77 7.04
C ASP A 274 -12.41 -15.28 7.16
N VAL A 275 -11.17 -14.87 6.89
CA VAL A 275 -10.80 -13.43 6.80
C VAL A 275 -11.77 -12.65 5.88
N PRO A 276 -12.13 -13.12 4.66
CA PRO A 276 -13.10 -12.41 3.83
C PRO A 276 -14.47 -12.23 4.50
N GLY A 277 -14.95 -13.25 5.21
CA GLY A 277 -16.24 -13.22 5.90
C GLY A 277 -16.24 -12.23 7.07
N LEU A 278 -15.16 -12.19 7.84
CA LEU A 278 -14.97 -11.23 8.93
C LEU A 278 -14.96 -9.78 8.42
N ILE A 279 -14.26 -9.50 7.32
CA ILE A 279 -14.27 -8.17 6.69
C ILE A 279 -15.67 -7.82 6.21
N SER A 280 -16.28 -8.71 5.42
CA SER A 280 -17.62 -8.51 4.84
C SER A 280 -18.69 -8.28 5.92
N LYS A 281 -18.66 -9.01 7.03
CA LYS A 281 -19.60 -8.83 8.14
C LYS A 281 -19.57 -7.42 8.72
N ASN A 282 -18.39 -6.77 8.74
CA ASN A 282 -18.18 -5.51 9.45
C ASN A 282 -18.02 -4.28 8.54
N ILE A 283 -17.82 -4.45 7.23
CA ILE A 283 -17.54 -3.34 6.31
C ILE A 283 -18.65 -2.27 6.27
N GLY A 284 -19.91 -2.68 6.40
CA GLY A 284 -21.06 -1.77 6.41
C GLY A 284 -20.99 -0.75 7.56
N ARG A 285 -20.59 -1.19 8.75
CA ARG A 285 -20.42 -0.31 9.90
C ARG A 285 -19.28 0.69 9.68
N ALA A 286 -18.17 0.24 9.09
CA ALA A 286 -17.04 1.12 8.78
C ALA A 286 -17.41 2.20 7.76
N LEU A 287 -18.27 1.89 6.78
CA LEU A 287 -18.84 2.86 5.84
C LEU A 287 -19.79 3.83 6.55
N ASP A 288 -20.74 3.31 7.34
CA ASP A 288 -21.71 4.13 8.06
C ASP A 288 -21.01 5.14 8.98
N ASP A 289 -20.03 4.68 9.77
CA ASP A 289 -19.27 5.53 10.69
C ASP A 289 -18.49 6.63 9.93
N ALA A 290 -17.99 6.32 8.73
CA ALA A 290 -17.19 7.25 7.92
C ALA A 290 -18.06 8.27 7.14
N PHE A 291 -19.21 7.85 6.60
CA PHE A 291 -20.01 8.63 5.65
C PHE A 291 -21.30 9.22 6.22
N LYS A 292 -21.77 8.75 7.39
CA LYS A 292 -22.93 9.36 8.08
C LYS A 292 -22.76 10.86 8.35
N PRO A 293 -21.58 11.38 8.77
CA PRO A 293 -21.39 12.83 8.92
C PRO A 293 -21.51 13.62 7.61
N LEU A 294 -21.37 12.95 6.46
CA LEU A 294 -21.46 13.53 5.12
C LEU A 294 -22.83 13.33 4.47
N GLY A 295 -23.74 12.59 5.11
CA GLY A 295 -25.07 12.28 4.57
C GLY A 295 -25.05 11.37 3.34
N ILE A 296 -23.97 10.60 3.13
CA ILE A 296 -23.82 9.68 2.00
C ILE A 296 -24.19 8.27 2.46
N SER A 297 -25.12 7.64 1.74
CA SER A 297 -25.57 6.26 2.01
C SER A 297 -25.63 5.37 0.77
N ASP A 298 -25.45 5.94 -0.42
CA ASP A 298 -25.36 5.18 -1.66
C ASP A 298 -23.89 4.85 -1.97
N TRP A 299 -23.52 3.60 -1.71
CA TRP A 299 -22.15 3.12 -1.91
C TRP A 299 -21.74 3.02 -3.38
N ASN A 300 -22.69 3.08 -4.32
CA ASN A 300 -22.41 3.18 -5.75
C ASN A 300 -22.19 4.62 -6.23
N SER A 301 -22.47 5.62 -5.38
CA SER A 301 -22.19 7.05 -5.65
C SER A 301 -20.77 7.48 -5.27
N ILE A 302 -19.98 6.58 -4.66
CA ILE A 302 -18.60 6.83 -4.26
C ILE A 302 -17.60 5.97 -5.06
N PHE A 303 -16.38 6.47 -5.27
CA PHE A 303 -15.30 5.68 -5.85
C PHE A 303 -14.59 4.81 -4.79
N TRP A 304 -14.02 3.68 -5.21
CA TRP A 304 -13.52 2.65 -4.28
C TRP A 304 -12.05 2.29 -4.51
N VAL A 305 -11.28 2.35 -3.43
CA VAL A 305 -9.88 1.92 -3.35
C VAL A 305 -9.75 0.89 -2.24
N ALA A 306 -9.99 -0.38 -2.54
CA ALA A 306 -9.91 -1.44 -1.53
C ALA A 306 -8.57 -2.19 -1.63
N HIS A 307 -7.91 -2.46 -0.50
CA HIS A 307 -6.71 -3.30 -0.51
C HIS A 307 -7.03 -4.68 -1.14
N PRO A 308 -6.32 -5.10 -2.20
CA PRO A 308 -6.56 -6.34 -2.91
C PRO A 308 -5.87 -7.51 -2.19
N GLY A 309 -6.29 -7.78 -0.95
CA GLY A 309 -5.73 -8.86 -0.13
C GLY A 309 -5.86 -10.24 -0.77
N GLY A 310 -6.90 -10.40 -1.60
CA GLY A 310 -7.18 -11.53 -2.47
C GLY A 310 -8.56 -11.34 -3.11
N PRO A 311 -8.89 -12.07 -4.19
CA PRO A 311 -10.14 -11.86 -4.92
C PRO A 311 -11.38 -12.14 -4.06
N ALA A 312 -11.31 -13.11 -3.14
CA ALA A 312 -12.41 -13.45 -2.24
C ALA A 312 -12.83 -12.28 -1.32
N ILE A 313 -11.89 -11.44 -0.87
CA ILE A 313 -12.22 -10.26 -0.05
C ILE A 313 -13.02 -9.26 -0.89
N LEU A 314 -12.56 -9.00 -2.12
CA LEU A 314 -13.20 -8.05 -3.03
C LEU A 314 -14.61 -8.52 -3.37
N ASP A 315 -14.77 -9.80 -3.72
CA ASP A 315 -16.07 -10.38 -4.10
C ASP A 315 -17.08 -10.31 -2.93
N GLN A 316 -16.64 -10.61 -1.70
CA GLN A 316 -17.54 -10.58 -0.55
C GLN A 316 -17.88 -9.16 -0.07
N VAL A 317 -16.95 -8.20 -0.18
CA VAL A 317 -17.25 -6.79 0.12
C VAL A 317 -18.24 -6.25 -0.91
N GLU A 318 -17.98 -6.48 -2.19
CA GLU A 318 -18.84 -6.03 -3.29
C GLU A 318 -20.27 -6.59 -3.17
N ALA A 319 -20.41 -7.89 -2.92
CA ALA A 319 -21.71 -8.53 -2.72
C ALA A 319 -22.43 -8.01 -1.48
N LYS A 320 -21.71 -7.77 -0.37
CA LYS A 320 -22.30 -7.33 0.90
C LYS A 320 -22.95 -5.96 0.82
N VAL A 321 -22.33 -5.04 0.10
CA VAL A 321 -22.78 -3.65 0.03
C VAL A 321 -23.53 -3.35 -1.27
N GLY A 322 -23.78 -4.37 -2.10
CA GLY A 322 -24.52 -4.23 -3.36
C GLY A 322 -23.81 -3.36 -4.38
N LEU A 323 -22.48 -3.49 -4.47
CA LEU A 323 -21.65 -2.64 -5.28
C LEU A 323 -21.63 -3.09 -6.75
N ASP A 324 -21.71 -2.13 -7.66
CA ASP A 324 -21.54 -2.37 -9.10
C ASP A 324 -20.12 -2.90 -9.37
N LYS A 325 -20.02 -3.93 -10.23
CA LYS A 325 -18.74 -4.55 -10.62
C LYS A 325 -17.69 -3.53 -11.08
N ALA A 326 -18.13 -2.44 -11.71
CA ALA A 326 -17.27 -1.39 -12.21
C ALA A 326 -16.50 -0.65 -11.10
N ARG A 327 -17.05 -0.55 -9.88
CA ARG A 327 -16.46 0.21 -8.77
C ARG A 327 -15.15 -0.39 -8.24
N MET A 328 -14.97 -1.70 -8.42
CA MET A 328 -13.74 -2.40 -8.02
C MET A 328 -12.75 -2.59 -9.19
N ARG A 329 -13.00 -1.98 -10.36
CA ARG A 329 -12.18 -2.18 -11.57
C ARG A 329 -10.71 -1.81 -11.35
N ALA A 330 -10.42 -0.63 -10.81
CA ALA A 330 -9.03 -0.21 -10.55
C ALA A 330 -8.33 -1.16 -9.55
N THR A 331 -9.04 -1.55 -8.49
CA THR A 331 -8.56 -2.52 -7.50
C THR A 331 -8.21 -3.88 -8.12
N ARG A 332 -9.12 -4.42 -8.95
CA ARG A 332 -8.91 -5.70 -9.65
C ARG A 332 -7.82 -5.60 -10.72
N HIS A 333 -7.67 -4.46 -11.38
CA HIS A 333 -6.59 -4.21 -12.32
C HIS A 333 -5.24 -4.30 -11.62
N VAL A 334 -5.08 -3.63 -10.47
CA VAL A 334 -3.81 -3.68 -9.71
C VAL A 334 -3.53 -5.10 -9.22
N LEU A 335 -4.54 -5.82 -8.71
CA LEU A 335 -4.38 -7.23 -8.35
C LEU A 335 -3.89 -8.08 -9.55
N SER A 336 -4.52 -7.90 -10.71
CA SER A 336 -4.17 -8.62 -11.94
C SER A 336 -2.73 -8.35 -12.38
N GLU A 337 -2.31 -7.09 -12.37
CA GLU A 337 -1.05 -6.67 -12.99
C GLU A 337 0.17 -6.73 -12.06
N TYR A 338 -0.06 -6.77 -10.74
CA TYR A 338 1.01 -6.65 -9.74
C TYR A 338 0.90 -7.65 -8.59
N GLY A 339 -0.24 -8.33 -8.42
CA GLY A 339 -0.53 -9.13 -7.24
C GLY A 339 -0.73 -8.28 -5.98
N ASN A 340 -0.56 -8.92 -4.81
CA ASN A 340 -0.65 -8.26 -3.52
C ASN A 340 0.72 -7.73 -3.08
N MET A 341 0.97 -6.44 -3.29
CA MET A 341 2.14 -5.68 -2.83
C MET A 341 1.97 -5.10 -1.40
N SER A 342 1.19 -5.78 -0.55
CA SER A 342 0.92 -5.38 0.84
C SER A 342 0.50 -3.90 0.97
N SER A 343 1.21 -3.11 1.79
CA SER A 343 0.88 -1.71 2.10
C SER A 343 0.88 -0.78 0.88
N ALA A 344 1.61 -1.11 -0.19
CA ALA A 344 1.72 -0.28 -1.38
C ALA A 344 0.48 -0.37 -2.30
N CYS A 345 -0.32 -1.43 -2.20
CA CYS A 345 -1.42 -1.71 -3.15
C CYS A 345 -2.41 -0.55 -3.31
N VAL A 346 -2.93 -0.01 -2.20
CA VAL A 346 -3.95 1.04 -2.25
C VAL A 346 -3.43 2.33 -2.91
N LEU A 347 -2.12 2.57 -2.85
CA LEU A 347 -1.47 3.70 -3.50
C LEU A 347 -1.29 3.47 -5.01
N PHE A 348 -1.00 2.23 -5.42
CA PHE A 348 -1.07 1.84 -6.84
C PHE A 348 -2.48 1.98 -7.41
N ILE A 349 -3.51 1.63 -6.61
CA ILE A 349 -4.91 1.73 -7.04
C ILE A 349 -5.32 3.20 -7.20
N LEU A 350 -4.92 4.09 -6.29
CA LEU A 350 -5.12 5.53 -6.48
C LEU A 350 -4.46 6.04 -7.76
N ASP A 351 -3.23 5.61 -8.05
CA ASP A 351 -2.51 5.98 -9.26
C ASP A 351 -3.19 5.48 -10.54
N GLU A 352 -3.65 4.22 -10.55
CA GLU A 352 -4.42 3.65 -11.67
C GLU A 352 -5.74 4.41 -11.87
N MET A 353 -6.48 4.65 -10.78
CA MET A 353 -7.78 5.31 -10.82
C MET A 353 -7.70 6.70 -11.46
N ARG A 354 -6.74 7.52 -11.03
CA ARG A 354 -6.59 8.87 -11.61
C ARG A 354 -6.16 8.84 -13.07
N LYS A 355 -5.34 7.87 -13.49
CA LYS A 355 -4.84 7.76 -14.87
C LYS A 355 -5.97 7.36 -15.79
N ARG A 356 -6.75 6.33 -15.40
CA ARG A 356 -7.96 5.93 -16.13
C ARG A 356 -9.00 7.02 -16.18
N SER A 357 -9.19 7.74 -15.08
CA SER A 357 -10.11 8.88 -15.08
C SER A 357 -9.72 9.95 -16.11
N ALA A 358 -8.42 10.26 -16.23
CA ALA A 358 -7.94 11.19 -17.25
C ALA A 358 -8.02 10.62 -18.68
N GLU A 359 -7.60 9.37 -18.88
CA GLU A 359 -7.63 8.68 -20.18
C GLU A 359 -9.06 8.51 -20.73
N ASP A 360 -10.01 8.18 -19.86
CA ASP A 360 -11.42 7.96 -20.20
C ASP A 360 -12.22 9.28 -20.27
N GLY A 361 -11.57 10.44 -20.05
CA GLY A 361 -12.22 11.75 -20.09
C GLY A 361 -13.27 11.97 -18.99
N GLN A 362 -13.06 11.39 -17.82
CA GLN A 362 -13.95 11.56 -16.66
C GLN A 362 -13.88 12.99 -16.10
N ALA A 363 -14.94 13.40 -15.42
CA ALA A 363 -15.04 14.75 -14.84
C ALA A 363 -14.10 15.00 -13.66
N THR A 364 -13.75 13.94 -12.90
CA THR A 364 -12.93 14.03 -11.69
C THR A 364 -11.87 12.93 -11.67
N THR A 365 -10.83 13.10 -10.85
CA THR A 365 -9.77 12.10 -10.62
C THR A 365 -10.27 10.79 -9.98
N GLY A 366 -11.49 10.78 -9.45
CA GLY A 366 -12.14 9.65 -8.78
C GLY A 366 -13.22 9.01 -9.64
N GLU A 367 -12.91 8.67 -10.89
CA GLU A 367 -13.84 8.03 -11.84
C GLU A 367 -15.13 8.85 -12.10
N GLY A 368 -15.01 10.18 -12.12
CA GLY A 368 -16.14 11.08 -12.33
C GLY A 368 -17.05 11.27 -11.10
N LEU A 369 -16.67 10.72 -9.95
CA LEU A 369 -17.37 10.89 -8.67
C LEU A 369 -16.60 11.82 -7.73
N ASP A 370 -17.31 12.53 -6.87
CA ASP A 370 -16.72 13.48 -5.92
C ASP A 370 -16.14 12.80 -4.68
N TRP A 371 -16.88 11.84 -4.11
CA TRP A 371 -16.52 11.18 -2.86
C TRP A 371 -16.00 9.77 -3.09
N GLY A 372 -15.11 9.31 -2.23
CA GLY A 372 -14.57 7.97 -2.30
C GLY A 372 -14.05 7.45 -0.98
N VAL A 373 -13.78 6.15 -0.97
CA VAL A 373 -13.27 5.44 0.19
C VAL A 373 -12.02 4.65 -0.17
N LEU A 374 -11.02 4.74 0.70
CA LEU A 374 -9.87 3.85 0.69
C LEU A 374 -9.91 2.94 1.92
N PHE A 375 -9.82 1.64 1.68
CA PHE A 375 -9.75 0.61 2.70
C PHE A 375 -8.41 -0.10 2.71
N GLY A 376 -7.76 -0.11 3.88
CA GLY A 376 -6.65 -1.01 4.20
C GLY A 376 -7.13 -2.15 5.08
N PHE A 377 -6.74 -3.39 4.78
CA PHE A 377 -7.05 -4.57 5.60
C PHE A 377 -5.75 -5.29 5.97
N GLY A 378 -5.59 -5.73 7.21
CA GLY A 378 -4.38 -6.49 7.60
C GLY A 378 -4.45 -7.08 9.02
N PRO A 379 -3.29 -7.50 9.59
CA PRO A 379 -3.22 -8.16 10.89
C PRO A 379 -4.01 -7.46 11.99
N GLY A 380 -4.75 -8.23 12.81
CA GLY A 380 -5.58 -7.69 13.88
C GLY A 380 -6.86 -8.48 14.16
N LEU A 381 -7.83 -8.58 13.25
CA LEU A 381 -7.97 -8.03 11.90
C LEU A 381 -8.26 -6.52 11.95
N THR A 382 -7.33 -5.70 11.46
CA THR A 382 -7.44 -4.24 11.46
C THR A 382 -7.93 -3.72 10.12
N VAL A 383 -8.85 -2.74 10.17
CA VAL A 383 -9.36 -2.00 9.02
C VAL A 383 -9.01 -0.52 9.17
N GLU A 384 -8.31 0.03 8.19
CA GLU A 384 -8.13 1.46 8.00
C GLU A 384 -9.12 1.97 6.96
N THR A 385 -9.83 3.05 7.27
CA THR A 385 -10.82 3.68 6.40
C THR A 385 -10.42 5.14 6.21
N VAL A 386 -10.15 5.54 4.97
CA VAL A 386 -9.85 6.93 4.61
C VAL A 386 -10.92 7.43 3.66
N VAL A 387 -11.62 8.50 4.04
CA VAL A 387 -12.55 9.19 3.16
C VAL A 387 -11.78 10.16 2.29
N LEU A 388 -12.02 10.07 0.99
CA LEU A 388 -11.36 10.86 -0.03
C LEU A 388 -12.37 11.76 -0.74
N HIS A 389 -11.92 12.92 -1.16
CA HIS A 389 -12.61 13.75 -2.14
C HIS A 389 -11.75 13.83 -3.41
N SER A 390 -12.33 13.62 -4.58
CA SER A 390 -11.63 13.78 -5.85
C SER A 390 -11.44 15.25 -6.20
N VAL A 391 -10.76 15.52 -7.31
CA VAL A 391 -10.56 16.87 -7.84
C VAL A 391 -11.04 16.89 -9.30
N PRO A 392 -11.69 17.98 -9.76
CA PRO A 392 -12.07 18.12 -11.15
C PRO A 392 -10.86 18.00 -12.09
N ILE A 393 -11.00 17.20 -13.14
CA ILE A 393 -10.01 17.13 -14.22
C ILE A 393 -10.32 18.28 -15.18
N THR A 394 -9.46 19.30 -15.20
CA THR A 394 -9.61 20.38 -16.16
C THR A 394 -9.16 19.91 -17.55
N THR A 395 -10.10 19.77 -18.47
CA THR A 395 -9.84 19.50 -19.90
C THR A 395 -9.21 20.74 -20.55
N GLY A 396 -7.93 21.00 -20.27
CA GLY A 396 -7.31 22.27 -20.67
C GLY A 396 -5.80 22.40 -20.51
N ALA A 397 -5.05 21.30 -20.50
CA ALA A 397 -3.59 21.35 -20.65
C ALA A 397 -3.07 20.07 -21.31
N ALA A 398 -3.55 19.78 -22.52
CA ALA A 398 -2.78 18.95 -23.43
C ALA A 398 -1.47 19.71 -23.72
N THR A 399 -0.37 19.18 -23.20
CA THR A 399 0.99 19.23 -23.77
C THR A 399 1.31 20.43 -24.67
N ALA A 400 2.09 21.36 -24.12
CA ALA A 400 3.09 22.11 -24.89
C ALA A 400 4.48 21.61 -24.48
#